data_AF-A0AAV3VCG4-F1
#
_entry.id   AF-A0AAV3VCG4-F1
#
_cell.length_a   1.000
_cell.length_b   1.000
_cell.length_c   1.000
_cell.angle_alpha   90.00
_cell.angle_beta   90.00
_cell.angle_gamma   90.00
#
_symmetry.space_group_name_H-M   'P 1'
#
loop_
_entity.id
_entity.type
_entity.pdbx_description
1 polymer ?
#
loop_
_entity_poly.entity_id
_entity_poly.type
_entity_poly.pdbx_seq_one_letter_code
_entity_poly.pdbx_strand_id
1 'polypeptide(L)' 'MSEILTPKEVQKKYDWSYMTWYRRREECLVSPYKDAIVMESQRRCHVKAKRFEEFLEWKSQQIYNEQFGLV' A
#
# COMPACT_ATOMS: atom_id res chain seq x y z
N MET A 1 1.50 17.41 -8.38
CA MET A 1 0.15 17.12 -7.82
C MET A 1 0.22 15.74 -7.19
N SER A 2 -0.29 15.57 -5.97
CA SER A 2 -0.37 14.25 -5.35
C SER A 2 -1.39 13.41 -6.14
N GLU A 3 -0.91 12.45 -6.90
CA GLU A 3 -1.76 11.51 -7.64
C GLU A 3 -2.56 10.68 -6.65
N ILE A 4 -3.89 10.74 -6.77
CA ILE A 4 -4.83 9.96 -5.97
C ILE A 4 -5.37 8.88 -6.89
N LEU A 5 -5.20 7.62 -6.47
CA LEU A 5 -5.62 6.45 -7.22
C LEU A 5 -6.77 5.74 -6.51
N THR A 6 -7.66 5.17 -7.30
CA THR A 6 -8.63 4.20 -6.83
C THR A 6 -7.99 2.81 -6.66
N PRO A 7 -8.59 1.91 -5.87
CA PRO A 7 -8.15 0.52 -5.75
C PRO A 7 -7.97 -0.20 -7.09
N LYS A 8 -8.80 0.11 -8.09
CA LYS A 8 -8.71 -0.50 -9.42
C LYS A 8 -7.49 0.02 -10.19
N GLU A 9 -7.18 1.29 -10.08
CA GLU A 9 -5.99 1.88 -10.70
C GLU A 9 -4.71 1.39 -10.05
N VAL A 10 -4.69 1.21 -8.73
CA VAL A 10 -3.55 0.58 -8.04
C VAL A 10 -3.35 -0.86 -8.50
N GLN A 11 -4.42 -1.66 -8.59
CA GLN A 11 -4.37 -3.01 -9.13
C GLN A 11 -3.78 -3.03 -10.54
N LYS A 12 -4.24 -2.14 -11.42
CA LYS A 12 -3.71 -2.03 -12.79
C LYS A 12 -2.26 -1.57 -12.82
N LYS A 13 -1.87 -0.60 -11.98
CA LYS A 13 -0.52 -0.01 -11.94
C LYS A 13 0.54 -1.05 -11.57
N TYR A 14 0.26 -1.92 -10.62
CA TYR A 14 1.20 -2.94 -10.14
C TYR A 14 0.90 -4.35 -10.67
N ASP A 15 -0.05 -4.49 -11.59
CA ASP A 15 -0.55 -5.76 -12.11
C ASP A 15 -0.93 -6.75 -10.98
N TRP A 16 -1.65 -6.25 -9.98
CA TRP A 16 -2.07 -7.02 -8.83
C TRP A 16 -3.48 -7.54 -8.95
N SER A 17 -3.68 -8.78 -8.51
CA SER A 17 -5.01 -9.29 -8.23
C SER A 17 -5.67 -8.52 -7.09
N TYR A 18 -7.00 -8.58 -7.03
CA TYR A 18 -7.77 -7.99 -5.94
C TYR A 18 -7.31 -8.48 -4.56
N MET A 19 -7.00 -9.78 -4.42
CA MET A 19 -6.54 -10.36 -3.15
C MET A 19 -5.16 -9.83 -2.75
N THR A 20 -4.24 -9.67 -3.71
CA THR A 20 -2.94 -9.06 -3.45
C THR A 20 -3.10 -7.62 -2.99
N TRP A 21 -3.93 -6.83 -3.68
CA TRP A 21 -4.25 -5.46 -3.26
C TRP A 21 -4.86 -5.42 -1.86
N TYR A 22 -5.85 -6.28 -1.57
CA TYR A 22 -6.54 -6.33 -0.29
C TYR A 22 -5.55 -6.57 0.86
N ARG A 23 -4.67 -7.57 0.73
CA ARG A 23 -3.64 -7.85 1.74
C ARG A 23 -2.68 -6.68 1.93
N ARG A 24 -2.20 -6.08 0.83
CA ARG A 24 -1.27 -4.93 0.88
C ARG A 24 -1.92 -3.71 1.52
N ARG A 25 -3.22 -3.49 1.28
CA ARG A 25 -3.99 -2.44 1.93
C ARG A 25 -4.09 -2.66 3.43
N GLU A 26 -4.41 -3.88 3.88
CA GLU A 26 -4.51 -4.19 5.32
C GLU A 26 -3.18 -3.95 6.04
N GLU A 27 -2.08 -4.40 5.45
CA GLU A 27 -0.74 -4.16 5.97
C GLU A 27 -0.39 -2.67 6.01
N CYS A 28 -0.77 -1.91 4.98
CA CYS A 28 -0.56 -0.46 4.95
C CYS A 28 -1.34 0.23 6.08
N LEU A 29 -2.59 -0.18 6.34
CA LEU A 29 -3.45 0.39 7.38
C LEU A 29 -2.91 0.21 8.80
N VAL A 30 -2.14 -0.86 9.04
CA VAL A 30 -1.49 -1.12 10.34
C VAL A 30 -0.04 -0.62 10.41
N SER A 31 0.46 -0.02 9.34
CA SER A 31 1.82 0.54 9.26
C SER A 31 1.86 2.04 9.59
N PRO A 32 3.06 2.63 9.77
CA PRO A 32 3.24 4.08 9.84
C PRO A 32 2.73 4.86 8.61
N TYR A 33 2.45 4.17 7.51
CA TYR A 33 1.98 4.73 6.23
C TYR A 33 0.46 4.63 6.06
N LYS A 34 -0.29 4.37 7.13
CA LYS A 34 -1.76 4.27 7.10
C LYS A 34 -2.45 5.46 6.42
N ASP A 35 -1.81 6.63 6.45
CA ASP A 35 -2.29 7.86 5.83
C ASP A 35 -2.26 7.85 4.28
N ALA A 36 -1.63 6.84 3.69
CA ALA A 36 -1.70 6.54 2.26
C ALA A 36 -3.10 6.11 1.82
N ILE A 37 -3.87 5.46 2.70
CA ILE A 37 -5.22 4.99 2.41
C ILE A 37 -6.23 5.98 2.99
N VAL A 38 -6.97 6.65 2.11
CA VAL A 38 -8.05 7.56 2.48
C VAL A 38 -9.37 6.81 2.36
N MET A 39 -9.99 6.46 3.49
CA MET A 39 -11.29 5.79 3.49
C MET A 39 -12.41 6.82 3.45
N GLU A 40 -13.25 6.78 2.42
CA GLU A 40 -14.50 7.57 2.36
C GLU A 40 -15.67 6.80 2.99
N SER A 41 -15.63 5.47 2.90
CA SER A 41 -16.59 4.56 3.52
C SER A 41 -15.95 3.18 3.69
N GLN A 42 -16.65 2.24 4.32
CA GLN A 42 -16.18 0.86 4.43
C GLN A 42 -15.87 0.21 3.07
N ARG A 43 -16.55 0.64 1.99
CA ARG A 43 -16.46 0.04 0.65
C ARG A 43 -15.68 0.90 -0.36
N ARG A 44 -15.38 2.16 -0.04
CA ARG A 44 -14.69 3.09 -0.95
C ARG A 44 -13.51 3.71 -0.25
N CYS A 45 -12.34 3.55 -0.86
CA CYS A 45 -11.14 4.24 -0.45
C CYS A 45 -10.41 4.78 -1.67
N HIS A 46 -9.56 5.76 -1.42
CA HIS A 46 -8.58 6.30 -2.34
C HIS A 46 -7.19 6.09 -1.79
N VAL A 47 -6.21 6.12 -2.66
CA VAL A 47 -4.81 5.82 -2.36
C VAL A 47 -3.97 6.99 -2.80
N LYS A 48 -3.26 7.62 -1.87
CA LYS A 48 -2.26 8.63 -2.19
C LYS A 48 -1.06 7.89 -2.79
N ALA A 49 -0.89 7.94 -4.11
CA ALA A 49 0.04 7.08 -4.84
C ALA A 49 1.46 7.15 -4.27
N LYS A 50 2.00 8.36 -4.11
CA LYS A 50 3.35 8.58 -3.58
C LYS A 50 3.54 7.98 -2.18
N ARG A 51 2.58 8.21 -1.28
CA ARG A 51 2.68 7.71 0.10
C ARG A 51 2.55 6.19 0.15
N PHE A 52 1.77 5.62 -0.76
CA PHE A 52 1.63 4.18 -0.89
C PHE A 52 2.90 3.54 -1.50
N GLU A 53 3.60 4.22 -2.41
CA GLU A 53 4.92 3.80 -2.89
C GLU A 53 5.95 3.75 -1.75
N GLU A 54 5.99 4.79 -0.91
CA GLU A 54 6.88 4.82 0.27
C GLU A 54 6.57 3.64 1.23
N PHE A 55 5.30 3.25 1.37
CA PHE A 55 4.92 2.03 2.10
C PHE A 55 5.51 0.77 1.47
N LEU A 56 5.47 0.65 0.14
CA LEU A 56 5.99 -0.53 -0.56
C LEU A 56 7.51 -0.63 -0.43
N GLU A 57 8.23 0.50 -0.52
CA GLU A 57 9.67 0.57 -0.27
C GLU A 57 10.02 0.18 1.15
N TRP A 58 9.34 0.76 2.14
CA TRP A 58 9.52 0.39 3.55
C TRP A 58 9.27 -1.09 3.77
N LYS A 59 8.18 -1.64 3.21
CA LYS A 59 7.85 -3.05 3.36
C LYS A 59 8.90 -3.95 2.68
N SER A 60 9.43 -3.54 1.53
CA SER A 60 10.54 -4.24 0.87
C SER A 60 11.78 -4.29 1.77
N GLN A 61 12.10 -3.17 2.44
CA GLN A 61 13.22 -3.12 3.39
C GLN A 61 12.99 -4.04 4.59
N GLN A 62 11.77 -4.13 5.13
CA GLN A 62 11.46 -5.05 6.22
C GLN A 62 11.68 -6.51 5.81
N ILE A 63 11.19 -6.90 4.63
CA ILE A 63 11.40 -8.25 4.07
C ILE A 63 12.89 -8.55 3.92
N TYR A 64 13.66 -7.58 3.41
CA TYR A 64 15.11 -7.71 3.31
C TYR A 64 15.75 -7.92 4.67
N ASN A 65 15.45 -7.05 5.65
CA ASN A 65 16.04 -7.14 6.97
C ASN A 65 15.71 -8.48 7.66
N GLU A 66 14.47 -8.96 7.52
CA GLU A 66 14.04 -10.26 8.05
C GLU A 66 14.80 -11.43 7.37
N GLN A 67 14.94 -11.39 6.05
CA GLN A 67 15.65 -12.42 5.29
C GLN A 67 17.14 -12.48 5.62
N PHE A 68 17.77 -11.33 5.91
CA PHE A 68 19.20 -11.22 6.18
C PHE A 68 19.54 -11.09 7.67
N GLY A 69 18.56 -11.19 8.58
CA GLY A 69 18.78 -11.17 10.03
C GLY A 69 19.31 -9.82 10.56
N LEU A 70 18.90 -8.71 9.94
CA LEU A 70 19.32 -7.35 10.31
C LEU A 70 18.37 -6.67 11.32
N VAL A 71 17.55 -7.48 12.02
CA VAL A 71 16.48 -7.04 12.94
C VAL A 71 16.83 -7.36 14.39
#